data_AF-A0A141RC99-F1
#
_entry.id   AF-A0A141RC99-F1
#
_cell.length_a   1.000
_cell.length_b   1.000
_cell.length_c   1.000
_cell.angle_alpha   90.00
_cell.angle_beta   90.00
_cell.angle_gamma   90.00
#
_symmetry.space_group_name_H-M   'P 1'
#
loop_
_entity.id
_entity.type
_entity.pdbx_description
1 polymer ?
#
loop_
_entity_poly.entity_id
_entity_poly.type
_entity_poly.pdbx_seq_one_letter_code
_entity_poly.pdbx_strand_id
1 'polypeptide(L)'
;MLIMHQVVCATTNPAKIQAILQAFHEIFGEGSCHIASVAVESGVPEQPFGSEETRAGARNRVANARRLLPEADFWVAIEAGIDGDSTFSWVVIENTSQRGEARSATLPLPAVILEKVREGE
;
A
#
# COMPACT_ATOMS: atom_id res chain seq x y z
N MET A 1 -29.82 -5.26 -3.71
CA MET A 1 -28.54 -5.98 -3.58
C MET A 1 -27.50 -4.97 -3.16
N LEU A 2 -26.82 -5.18 -2.03
CA LEU A 2 -25.58 -4.45 -1.75
C LEU A 2 -24.55 -4.90 -2.80
N ILE A 3 -23.92 -3.95 -3.47
CA ILE A 3 -22.78 -4.26 -4.34
C ILE A 3 -21.64 -4.69 -3.41
N MET A 4 -21.03 -5.84 -3.70
CA MET A 4 -19.90 -6.35 -2.93
C MET A 4 -18.62 -6.17 -3.77
N HIS A 5 -17.80 -5.19 -3.40
CA HIS A 5 -16.57 -4.88 -4.09
C HIS A 5 -15.47 -5.89 -3.75
N GLN A 6 -14.83 -6.46 -4.77
CA GLN A 6 -13.62 -7.28 -4.62
C GLN A 6 -12.39 -6.37 -4.52
N VAL A 7 -11.77 -6.32 -3.35
CA VAL A 7 -10.62 -5.45 -3.06
C VAL A 7 -9.39 -6.30 -2.79
N VAL A 8 -8.42 -6.22 -3.69
CA VAL A 8 -7.16 -6.96 -3.58
C VAL A 8 -6.12 -6.11 -2.86
N CYS A 9 -5.70 -6.55 -1.68
CA CYS A 9 -4.61 -5.96 -0.92
C CYS A 9 -3.28 -6.60 -1.33
N ALA A 10 -2.38 -5.82 -1.93
CA ALA A 10 -1.05 -6.24 -2.35
C ALA A 10 -0.07 -6.33 -1.15
N THR A 11 -0.51 -6.94 -0.05
CA THR A 11 0.25 -7.12 1.18
C THR A 11 -0.38 -8.23 2.02
N THR A 12 0.45 -8.90 2.82
CA THR A 12 0.02 -9.86 3.85
C THR A 12 0.11 -9.29 5.27
N ASN A 13 0.54 -8.02 5.42
CA ASN A 13 0.65 -7.38 6.73
C ASN A 13 -0.75 -7.09 7.30
N PRO A 14 -1.11 -7.65 8.48
CA PRO A 14 -2.44 -7.50 9.06
C PRO A 14 -2.85 -6.03 9.31
N ALA A 15 -1.92 -5.18 9.73
CA ALA A 15 -2.20 -3.77 10.00
C ALA A 15 -2.55 -3.00 8.71
N LYS A 16 -1.84 -3.27 7.62
CA LYS A 16 -2.14 -2.67 6.30
C LYS A 16 -3.49 -3.15 5.78
N ILE A 17 -3.79 -4.45 5.90
CA ILE A 17 -5.09 -5.03 5.50
C ILE A 17 -6.22 -4.38 6.30
N GLN A 18 -6.06 -4.24 7.62
CA GLN A 18 -7.06 -3.62 8.48
C GLN A 18 -7.29 -2.15 8.11
N ALA A 19 -6.23 -1.39 7.83
CA ALA A 19 -6.34 0.00 7.39
C ALA A 19 -7.14 0.13 6.08
N ILE A 20 -6.88 -0.75 5.11
CA ILE A 20 -7.62 -0.79 3.83
C ILE A 20 -9.09 -1.14 4.09
N LEU A 21 -9.36 -2.20 4.86
CA LEU A 21 -10.73 -2.62 5.17
C LEU A 21 -11.54 -1.51 5.83
N GLN A 22 -10.97 -0.82 6.82
CA GLN A 22 -11.63 0.27 7.52
C GLN A 22 -11.94 1.43 6.58
N ALA A 23 -10.96 1.86 5.76
CA ALA A 23 -11.17 2.93 4.80
C ALA A 23 -12.27 2.58 3.77
N PHE A 24 -12.28 1.36 3.25
CA PHE A 24 -13.31 0.92 2.30
C PHE A 24 -14.69 0.81 2.96
N HIS A 25 -14.78 0.33 4.19
CA HIS A 25 -16.03 0.32 4.95
C HIS A 25 -16.57 1.71 5.23
N GLU A 26 -15.70 2.68 5.56
CA GLU A 26 -16.11 4.05 5.83
C GLU A 26 -16.68 4.74 4.58
N ILE A 27 -16.12 4.44 3.40
CA ILE A 27 -16.54 5.07 2.13
C ILE A 27 -17.72 4.35 1.48
N PHE A 28 -17.73 3.01 1.44
CA PHE A 28 -18.72 2.21 0.72
C PHE A 28 -19.77 1.55 1.63
N GLY A 29 -19.59 1.62 2.95
CA GLY A 29 -20.46 1.01 3.96
C GLY A 29 -19.95 -0.34 4.46
N GLU A 30 -20.33 -0.70 5.69
CA GLU A 30 -19.95 -1.97 6.29
C GLU A 30 -20.54 -3.17 5.52
N GLY A 31 -19.71 -4.20 5.27
CA GLY A 31 -20.13 -5.39 4.52
C GLY A 31 -20.25 -5.20 3.00
N SER A 32 -19.86 -4.03 2.47
CA SER A 32 -19.85 -3.74 1.02
C SER A 32 -18.60 -4.23 0.30
N CYS A 33 -17.61 -4.77 1.01
CA CYS A 33 -16.30 -5.12 0.45
C CYS A 33 -15.87 -6.53 0.89
N HIS A 34 -15.25 -7.26 -0.03
CA HIS A 34 -14.55 -8.51 0.23
C HIS A 34 -13.06 -8.30 -0.02
N ILE A 35 -12.22 -8.60 0.99
CA ILE A 35 -10.78 -8.41 0.90
C ILE A 35 -10.11 -9.73 0.52
N ALA A 36 -9.31 -9.70 -0.56
CA ALA A 36 -8.33 -10.74 -0.87
C ALA A 36 -6.93 -10.19 -0.63
N SER A 37 -6.11 -10.85 0.19
CA SER A 37 -4.71 -10.48 0.39
C SER A 37 -3.79 -11.32 -0.48
N VAL A 38 -2.81 -10.69 -1.11
CA VAL A 38 -1.81 -11.36 -1.95
C VAL A 38 -0.40 -10.87 -1.64
N ALA A 39 0.55 -11.79 -1.61
CA ALA A 39 1.97 -11.46 -1.57
C ALA A 39 2.45 -11.26 -3.01
N VAL A 40 2.94 -10.05 -3.32
CA VAL A 40 3.49 -9.68 -4.62
C VAL A 40 4.71 -8.80 -4.45
N GLU A 41 5.68 -8.95 -5.34
CA GLU A 41 6.93 -8.18 -5.33
C GLU A 41 6.70 -6.70 -5.63
N SER A 42 7.48 -5.83 -4.97
CA SER A 42 7.53 -4.38 -5.27
C SER A 42 8.52 -4.04 -6.38
N GLY A 43 9.47 -4.92 -6.68
CA GLY A 43 10.54 -4.65 -7.67
C GLY A 43 11.49 -3.52 -7.27
N VAL A 44 11.44 -3.07 -6.01
CA VAL A 44 12.39 -2.15 -5.36
C VAL A 44 12.89 -2.82 -4.07
N PRO A 45 13.97 -2.33 -3.44
CA PRO A 45 14.42 -2.87 -2.15
C PRO A 45 13.31 -2.88 -1.09
N GLU A 46 13.41 -3.79 -0.11
CA GLU A 46 12.40 -3.89 0.97
C GLU A 46 12.24 -2.59 1.75
N GLN A 47 13.34 -1.85 1.94
CA GLN A 47 13.36 -0.51 2.51
C GLN A 47 13.74 0.50 1.42
N PRO A 48 12.75 1.08 0.71
CA PRO A 48 13.02 2.09 -0.30
C PRO A 48 13.45 3.41 0.35
N PHE A 49 14.38 4.10 -0.32
CA PHE A 49 14.86 5.42 0.06
C PHE A 49 14.40 6.47 -0.97
N GLY A 50 13.78 7.53 -0.48
CA GLY A 50 13.16 8.58 -1.27
C GLY A 50 11.68 8.31 -1.56
N SER A 51 10.92 9.41 -1.64
CA SER A 51 9.48 9.36 -1.95
C SER A 51 9.18 8.74 -3.32
N GLU A 52 10.03 8.94 -4.33
CA GLU A 52 9.80 8.41 -5.67
C GLU A 52 9.92 6.90 -5.75
N GLU A 53 10.99 6.32 -5.17
CA GLU A 53 11.20 4.88 -5.11
C GLU A 53 10.10 4.18 -4.30
N THR A 54 9.74 4.76 -3.15
CA THR A 54 8.64 4.25 -2.31
C THR A 54 7.32 4.20 -3.08
N ARG A 55 7.00 5.27 -3.83
CA ARG A 55 5.80 5.32 -4.67
C ARG A 55 5.88 4.32 -5.83
N ALA A 56 7.06 4.15 -6.43
CA ALA A 56 7.27 3.16 -7.48
C ALA A 56 7.02 1.73 -6.95
N GLY A 57 7.51 1.41 -5.76
CA GLY A 57 7.22 0.13 -5.08
C GLY A 57 5.73 -0.11 -4.89
N ALA A 58 4.99 0.88 -4.38
CA ALA A 58 3.53 0.78 -4.24
C ALA A 58 2.82 0.54 -5.59
N ARG A 59 3.19 1.30 -6.64
CA ARG A 59 2.64 1.14 -8.00
C ARG A 59 2.93 -0.24 -8.58
N ASN A 60 4.15 -0.75 -8.39
CA ASN A 60 4.55 -2.07 -8.86
C ASN A 60 3.76 -3.18 -8.17
N ARG A 61 3.57 -3.09 -6.84
CA ARG A 61 2.73 -4.02 -6.10
C ARG A 61 1.30 -4.03 -6.62
N VAL A 62 0.70 -2.87 -6.86
CA VAL A 62 -0.64 -2.77 -7.46
C VAL A 62 -0.68 -3.44 -8.84
N ALA A 63 0.28 -3.13 -9.72
CA ALA A 63 0.33 -3.72 -11.06
C ALA A 63 0.50 -5.26 -11.01
N ASN A 64 1.31 -5.78 -10.09
CA ASN A 64 1.53 -7.20 -9.93
C ASN A 64 0.31 -7.92 -9.32
N ALA A 65 -0.35 -7.31 -8.34
CA ALA A 65 -1.61 -7.80 -7.79
C ALA A 65 -2.71 -7.84 -8.87
N ARG A 66 -2.77 -6.83 -9.74
CA ARG A 66 -3.70 -6.78 -10.88
C ARG A 66 -3.45 -7.85 -11.91
N ARG A 67 -2.18 -8.15 -12.21
CA ARG A 67 -1.84 -9.29 -13.09
C ARG A 67 -2.23 -10.63 -12.47
N LEU A 68 -2.10 -10.77 -11.15
CA LEU A 68 -2.41 -12.01 -10.43
C LEU A 68 -3.93 -12.26 -10.31
N LEU A 69 -4.71 -11.21 -10.03
CA LEU A 69 -6.16 -11.26 -9.86
C LEU A 69 -6.83 -10.15 -10.70
N PRO A 70 -6.97 -10.35 -12.02
CA PRO A 70 -7.44 -9.31 -12.94
C PRO A 70 -8.94 -8.99 -12.83
N GLU A 71 -9.73 -9.87 -12.22
CA GLU A 71 -11.19 -9.76 -12.12
C GLU A 71 -11.67 -8.97 -10.88
N ALA A 72 -10.75 -8.40 -10.10
CA ALA A 72 -11.12 -7.59 -8.94
C ALA A 72 -11.62 -6.19 -9.32
N ASP A 73 -12.36 -5.55 -8.42
CA ASP A 73 -12.84 -4.17 -8.62
C ASP A 73 -11.75 -3.15 -8.26
N PHE A 74 -10.94 -3.46 -7.24
CA PHE A 74 -9.87 -2.60 -6.74
C PHE A 74 -8.59 -3.37 -6.42
N TRP A 75 -7.44 -2.69 -6.61
CA TRP A 75 -6.12 -3.15 -6.18
C TRP A 75 -5.44 -2.08 -5.36
N VAL A 76 -4.93 -2.46 -4.19
CA VAL A 76 -4.43 -1.51 -3.18
C VAL A 76 -3.05 -1.93 -2.69
N ALA A 77 -2.12 -0.98 -2.64
CA ALA A 77 -0.84 -1.15 -1.96
C ALA A 77 -0.57 0.00 -1.00
N ILE A 78 0.09 -0.31 0.10
CA ILE A 78 0.64 0.65 1.06
C ILE A 78 2.13 0.33 1.21
N GLU A 79 3.00 1.19 0.69
CA GLU A 79 4.46 1.01 0.76
C GLU A 79 5.07 2.02 1.71
N ALA A 80 5.80 1.53 2.72
CA ALA A 80 6.52 2.39 3.65
C ALA A 80 7.90 2.70 3.08
N GLY A 81 8.42 3.89 3.39
CA GLY A 81 9.72 4.33 2.94
C GLY A 81 10.33 5.37 3.86
N ILE A 82 11.57 5.75 3.57
CA ILE A 82 12.30 6.81 4.27
C ILE A 82 12.72 7.88 3.27
N ASP A 83 12.55 9.14 3.63
CA ASP A 83 12.98 10.27 2.82
C ASP A 83 13.54 11.34 3.77
N GLY A 84 14.80 11.71 3.56
CA GLY A 84 15.56 12.49 4.54
C GLY A 84 15.71 11.76 5.88
N ASP A 85 15.19 12.37 6.93
CA ASP A 85 15.23 11.90 8.33
C ASP A 85 13.89 11.32 8.80
N SER A 86 12.96 11.10 7.88
CA SER A 86 11.56 10.82 8.20
C SER A 86 11.05 9.56 7.50
N THR A 87 10.11 8.86 8.13
CA THR A 87 9.35 7.77 7.51
C THR A 87 7.95 8.21 7.12
N PHE A 88 7.40 7.58 6.09
CA PHE A 88 6.04 7.78 5.59
C PHE A 88 5.59 6.53 4.83
N SER A 89 4.38 6.56 4.28
CA SER A 89 3.92 5.55 3.32
C SER A 89 3.23 6.18 2.11
N TRP A 90 3.38 5.55 0.95
CA TRP A 90 2.53 5.79 -0.21
C TRP A 90 1.40 4.78 -0.26
N VAL A 91 0.18 5.27 -0.43
CA VAL A 91 -1.00 4.48 -0.74
C VAL A 91 -1.30 4.65 -2.22
N VAL A 92 -1.42 3.54 -2.94
CA VAL A 92 -1.86 3.51 -4.34
C VAL A 92 -3.09 2.62 -4.43
N ILE A 93 -4.16 3.14 -5.01
CA ILE A 93 -5.41 2.43 -5.25
C ILE A 93 -5.71 2.53 -6.74
N GLU A 94 -5.91 1.39 -7.40
CA GLU A 94 -6.43 1.34 -8.77
C GLU A 94 -7.81 0.69 -8.79
N ASN A 95 -8.65 1.17 -9.70
CA ASN A 95 -9.77 0.39 -10.23
C ASN A 95 -9.52 0.09 -11.72
N THR A 96 -10.54 -0.38 -12.43
CA THR A 96 -10.40 -0.75 -13.85
C THR A 96 -9.98 0.40 -14.77
N SER A 97 -10.23 1.66 -14.39
CA SER A 97 -10.08 2.86 -15.24
C SER A 97 -9.23 3.99 -14.65
N GLN A 98 -9.02 4.01 -13.34
CA GLN A 98 -8.45 5.14 -12.62
C GLN A 98 -7.45 4.69 -11.57
N ARG A 99 -6.53 5.59 -11.23
CA ARG A 99 -5.57 5.45 -10.13
C ARG A 99 -5.68 6.65 -9.19
N GLY A 100 -5.85 6.37 -7.90
CA GLY A 100 -5.68 7.33 -6.81
C GLY A 100 -4.37 7.07 -6.07
N GLU A 101 -3.69 8.14 -5.66
CA GLU A 101 -2.42 8.06 -4.93
C GLU A 101 -2.39 9.09 -3.81
N ALA A 102 -1.95 8.69 -2.63
CA ALA A 102 -1.78 9.58 -1.49
C ALA A 102 -0.54 9.21 -0.70
N ARG A 103 0.14 10.22 -0.15
CA ARG A 103 1.24 10.03 0.80
C ARG A 103 0.72 10.30 2.21
N SER A 104 1.09 9.45 3.17
CA SER A 104 0.78 9.69 4.58
C SER A 104 1.49 10.93 5.11
N ALA A 105 1.10 11.35 6.32
CA ALA A 105 1.95 12.22 7.11
C ALA A 105 3.34 11.59 7.32
N THR A 106 4.35 12.44 7.48
CA THR A 106 5.73 12.06 7.75
C THR A 106 5.97 12.03 9.25
N LEU A 107 6.70 11.01 9.72
CA LEU A 107 7.18 10.91 11.10
C LEU A 107 8.72 11.09 11.10
N PRO A 108 9.24 12.18 11.69
CA PRO A 108 10.66 12.32 11.93
C PRO A 108 11.19 11.19 12.80
N LEU A 109 12.30 10.58 12.39
CA LEU A 109 12.94 9.49 13.12
C LEU A 109 14.11 10.03 13.95
N PRO A 110 14.31 9.51 15.18
CA PRO A 110 15.52 9.80 15.94
C PRO A 110 16.77 9.38 15.18
N ALA A 111 17.86 10.13 15.31
CA ALA A 111 19.12 9.85 14.61
C ALA A 111 19.63 8.41 14.82
N VAL A 112 19.51 7.88 16.04
CA VAL A 112 19.90 6.50 16.38
C VAL A 112 19.10 5.43 15.61
N ILE A 113 17.86 5.73 15.23
CA ILE A 113 17.05 4.83 14.39
C ILE A 113 17.49 4.95 12.92
N LEU A 114 17.74 6.17 12.45
CA LEU A 114 18.17 6.40 11.07
C LEU A 114 19.52 5.75 10.75
N GLU A 115 20.45 5.74 11.71
CA GLU A 115 21.73 5.04 11.58
C GLU A 115 21.52 3.54 11.32
N LYS A 116 20.70 2.90 12.15
CA LYS A 116 20.33 1.48 11.98
C LYS A 116 19.71 1.18 10.62
N VAL A 117 18.74 2.01 10.19
CA VAL A 117 18.09 1.78 8.90
C VAL A 117 19.04 1.98 7.72
N ARG A 118 20.02 2.90 7.83
CA ARG A 118 21.07 3.07 6.80
C ARG A 118 22.04 1.88 6.74
N GLU A 119 22.18 1.15 7.84
CA GLU A 119 22.95 -0.09 7.92
C GLU A 119 22.15 -1.32 7.45
N GLY A 120 20.85 -1.15 7.15
CA GLY A 120 19.96 -2.20 6.68
C GLY A 120 19.31 -3.03 7.79
N GLU A 121 19.32 -2.52 9.03
CA GLU A 121 18.55 -3.08 10.17
C GLU A 121 17.09 -2.64 10.19
#